data_AF-A0A143HEG0-F1
#
_entry.id   AF-A0A143HEG0-F1
#
_cell.length_a   1.000
_cell.length_b   1.000
_cell.length_c   1.000
_cell.angle_alpha   90.00
_cell.angle_beta   90.00
_cell.angle_gamma   90.00
#
_symmetry.space_group_name_H-M   'P 1'
#
loop_
_entity.id
_entity.type
_entity.pdbx_description
1 polymer ?
#
loop_
_entity_poly.entity_id
_entity_poly.type
_entity_poly.pdbx_seq_one_letter_code
_entity_poly.pdbx_strand_id
1 'polypeptide(L)'
;MVKVVKENPYPKTTQLIYSQASKRIDEKYNEWAKHQQRPAKVDVYSDTKLLTNVLDYHKTKEIANGNYSKLVSLKLAKALVTNLDFNDLNEVYWGNPKIYFKDFFVTLLLEMQKSENYIDYFWDIPLSTDEDIETFYQNFEDEILSDGERGQSLLSCFIDFTYNIHESMEPVGDIFKLQNMKVDESNLKNVSSEILTFENLPSSLDVFIKEILLPFIWNIGFDDFNERLEQEAGKGHDIRKIKIKKITDK
;
A
#
# COMPACT_ATOMS: atom_id res chain seq x y z
N MET A 1 -11.00 -28.08 12.06
CA MET A 1 -10.26 -27.23 11.09
C MET A 1 -9.65 -26.07 11.84
N VAL A 2 -8.35 -26.14 12.12
CA VAL A 2 -7.59 -25.01 12.66
C VAL A 2 -7.44 -24.03 11.50
N LYS A 3 -8.08 -22.86 11.57
CA LYS A 3 -7.76 -21.75 10.68
C LYS A 3 -6.30 -21.41 10.95
N VAL A 4 -5.40 -21.84 10.07
CA VAL A 4 -4.04 -21.31 10.03
C VAL A 4 -4.23 -19.83 9.72
N VAL A 5 -4.12 -19.00 10.76
CA VAL A 5 -3.94 -17.57 10.58
C VAL A 5 -2.63 -17.48 9.84
N LYS A 6 -2.66 -17.23 8.53
CA LYS A 6 -1.46 -16.90 7.76
C LYS A 6 -0.85 -15.73 8.53
N GLU A 7 0.31 -15.94 9.16
CA GLU A 7 1.04 -14.86 9.81
C GLU A 7 1.19 -13.76 8.77
N ASN A 8 0.81 -12.55 9.15
CA ASN A 8 0.89 -11.40 8.26
C ASN A 8 2.37 -11.18 7.90
N PRO A 9 2.76 -11.31 6.61
CA PRO A 9 4.16 -11.17 6.20
C PRO A 9 4.68 -9.73 6.36
N TYR A 10 3.78 -8.74 6.48
CA TYR A 10 4.12 -7.31 6.55
C TYR A 10 3.53 -6.65 7.81
N PRO A 11 3.93 -7.08 9.03
CA PRO A 11 3.31 -6.64 10.27
C PRO A 11 3.50 -5.15 10.57
N LYS A 12 4.68 -4.57 10.30
CA LYS A 12 4.95 -3.14 10.51
C LYS A 12 4.24 -2.28 9.47
N THR A 13 4.24 -2.68 8.19
CA THR A 13 3.55 -1.95 7.11
C THR A 13 2.06 -1.89 7.39
N THR A 14 1.46 -3.01 7.76
CA THR A 14 0.04 -3.04 8.12
C THR A 14 -0.24 -2.25 9.40
N GLN A 15 0.61 -2.34 10.43
CA GLN A 15 0.52 -1.51 11.64
C GLN A 15 0.55 -0.01 11.34
N LEU A 16 1.39 0.44 10.40
CA LEU A 16 1.42 1.83 9.95
C LEU A 16 0.06 2.24 9.38
N ILE A 17 -0.49 1.48 8.43
CA ILE A 17 -1.79 1.75 7.79
C ILE A 17 -2.91 1.80 8.83
N TYR A 18 -2.95 0.83 9.75
CA TYR A 18 -3.94 0.80 10.83
C TYR A 18 -3.80 1.98 11.79
N SER A 19 -2.57 2.42 12.07
CA SER A 19 -2.32 3.57 12.95
C SER A 19 -2.86 4.85 12.32
N GLN A 20 -2.71 5.00 11.01
CA GLN A 20 -3.27 6.15 10.27
C GLN A 20 -4.80 6.14 10.30
N ALA A 21 -5.43 4.99 10.06
CA ALA A 21 -6.88 4.87 10.15
C ALA A 21 -7.41 5.13 11.57
N SER A 22 -6.78 4.52 12.58
CA SER A 22 -7.13 4.73 13.99
C SER A 22 -7.05 6.19 14.39
N LYS A 23 -5.96 6.89 14.03
CA LYS A 23 -5.78 8.31 14.34
C LYS A 23 -6.90 9.16 13.77
N ARG A 24 -7.22 8.97 12.49
CA ARG A 24 -8.29 9.71 11.82
C ARG A 24 -9.68 9.41 12.39
N ILE A 25 -9.95 8.15 12.74
CA ILE A 25 -11.21 7.76 13.40
C ILE A 25 -11.31 8.39 14.78
N ASP A 26 -10.21 8.46 15.55
CA ASP A 26 -10.17 9.16 16.83
C ASP A 26 -10.42 10.67 16.67
N GLU A 27 -9.80 11.31 15.68
CA GLU A 27 -10.02 12.72 15.35
C GLU A 27 -11.51 13.00 15.06
N LYS A 28 -12.12 12.27 14.12
CA LYS A 28 -13.55 12.44 13.79
C LYS A 28 -14.49 12.12 14.95
N TYR A 29 -14.18 11.08 15.72
CA TYR A 29 -14.95 10.75 16.92
C TYR A 29 -14.90 11.87 17.96
N ASN A 30 -13.71 12.42 18.22
CA ASN A 30 -13.52 13.50 19.19
C ASN A 30 -14.18 14.80 18.72
N GLU A 31 -14.18 15.08 17.42
CA GLU A 31 -14.94 16.19 16.83
C GLU A 31 -16.44 16.00 17.01
N TRP A 32 -16.98 14.86 16.61
CA TRP A 32 -18.39 14.50 16.84
C TRP A 32 -18.76 14.63 18.32
N ALA A 33 -17.92 14.10 19.22
CA ALA A 33 -18.18 14.09 20.65
C ALA A 33 -18.27 15.49 21.28
N LYS A 34 -17.51 16.47 20.75
CA LYS A 34 -17.61 17.88 21.19
C LYS A 34 -18.95 18.52 20.87
N HIS A 35 -19.64 18.03 19.84
CA HIS A 35 -20.96 18.52 19.44
C HIS A 35 -22.12 17.80 20.14
N GLN A 36 -21.84 16.75 20.93
CA GLN A 36 -22.85 16.03 21.70
C GLN A 36 -22.96 16.54 23.13
N GLN A 37 -24.19 16.63 23.64
CA GLN A 37 -24.42 16.99 25.04
C GLN A 37 -23.95 15.88 26.00
N ARG A 38 -24.05 14.61 25.58
CA ARG A 38 -23.59 13.42 26.30
C ARG A 38 -23.10 12.37 25.29
N PRO A 39 -21.85 12.45 24.82
CA PRO A 39 -21.35 11.50 23.83
C PRO A 39 -21.27 10.10 24.43
N ALA A 40 -22.01 9.14 23.87
CA ALA A 40 -21.83 7.73 24.20
C ALA A 40 -21.33 6.94 22.98
N LYS A 41 -20.30 6.11 23.20
CA LYS A 41 -19.74 5.25 22.14
C LYS A 41 -20.78 4.36 21.47
N VAL A 42 -21.82 3.95 22.22
CA VAL A 42 -22.94 3.12 21.72
C VAL A 42 -23.76 3.84 20.65
N ASP A 43 -23.78 5.18 20.67
CA ASP A 43 -24.48 5.99 19.67
C ASP A 43 -23.78 5.94 18.31
N VAL A 44 -22.46 5.67 18.30
CA VAL A 44 -21.66 5.51 17.09
C VAL A 44 -21.64 4.05 16.64
N TYR A 45 -21.41 3.11 17.57
CA TYR A 45 -21.40 1.69 17.26
C TYR A 45 -21.73 0.83 18.47
N SER A 46 -22.60 -0.17 18.26
CA SER A 46 -23.11 -1.05 19.33
C SER A 46 -22.02 -1.82 20.09
N ASP A 47 -20.95 -2.25 19.40
CA ASP A 47 -19.79 -2.88 20.06
C ASP A 47 -18.79 -1.79 20.50
N THR A 48 -19.03 -1.25 21.68
CA THR A 48 -18.23 -0.17 22.26
C THR A 48 -16.80 -0.60 22.57
N LYS A 49 -16.55 -1.90 22.78
CA LYS A 49 -15.20 -2.43 23.00
C LYS A 49 -14.40 -2.40 21.71
N LEU A 50 -15.00 -2.84 20.59
CA LEU A 50 -14.36 -2.75 19.29
C LEU A 50 -14.07 -1.30 18.91
N LEU A 51 -15.05 -0.41 19.08
CA LEU A 51 -14.85 1.03 18.81
C LEU A 51 -13.73 1.61 19.68
N THR A 52 -13.69 1.30 20.98
CA THR A 52 -12.61 1.77 21.87
C THR A 52 -11.24 1.28 21.40
N ASN A 53 -11.12 0.00 21.03
CA ASN A 53 -9.86 -0.54 20.51
C ASN A 53 -9.40 0.21 19.24
N VAL A 54 -10.31 0.56 18.33
CA VAL A 54 -9.98 1.33 17.12
C VAL A 54 -9.54 2.73 17.45
N LEU A 55 -10.21 3.42 18.38
CA LEU A 55 -9.86 4.79 18.78
C LEU A 55 -8.48 4.85 19.46
N ASP A 56 -8.15 3.85 20.27
CA ASP A 56 -6.92 3.85 21.06
C ASP A 56 -5.72 3.25 20.32
N TYR A 57 -5.94 2.53 19.21
CA TYR A 57 -4.88 1.78 18.53
C TYR A 57 -3.67 2.63 18.10
N HIS A 58 -3.87 3.85 17.58
CA HIS A 58 -2.75 4.73 17.20
C HIS A 58 -1.91 5.19 18.41
N LYS A 59 -2.46 5.12 19.63
CA LYS A 59 -1.78 5.46 20.90
C LYS A 59 -1.06 4.25 21.47
N THR A 60 -1.78 3.13 21.58
CA THR A 60 -1.27 1.92 22.25
C THR A 60 -0.43 1.06 21.34
N LYS A 61 -0.72 1.05 20.03
CA LYS A 61 -0.18 0.12 19.04
C LYS A 61 -0.40 -1.35 19.41
N GLU A 62 -1.35 -1.62 20.31
CA GLU A 62 -1.65 -2.95 20.84
C GLU A 62 -2.99 -3.46 20.30
N ILE A 63 -3.02 -4.73 19.89
CA ILE A 63 -4.25 -5.40 19.48
C ILE A 63 -4.60 -6.50 20.46
N ALA A 64 -5.78 -6.39 21.07
CA ALA A 64 -6.39 -7.50 21.78
C ALA A 64 -6.55 -8.69 20.83
N ASN A 65 -5.80 -9.77 21.11
CA ASN A 65 -5.78 -11.04 20.36
C ASN A 65 -5.04 -11.02 19.01
N GLY A 66 -4.19 -10.01 18.74
CA GLY A 66 -3.29 -10.00 17.56
C GLY A 66 -3.99 -10.03 16.20
N ASN A 67 -5.31 -9.80 16.15
CA ASN A 67 -6.10 -9.93 14.94
C ASN A 67 -6.34 -8.58 14.26
N TYR A 68 -5.27 -8.07 13.63
CA TYR A 68 -5.23 -6.86 12.83
C TYR A 68 -6.36 -6.74 11.80
N SER A 69 -6.73 -7.85 11.14
CA SER A 69 -7.83 -7.91 10.15
C SER A 69 -9.19 -7.46 10.68
N LYS A 70 -9.35 -7.44 12.01
CA LYS A 70 -10.61 -7.11 12.68
C LYS A 70 -10.61 -5.75 13.36
N LEU A 71 -9.56 -4.93 13.22
CA LEU A 71 -9.55 -3.58 13.79
C LEU A 71 -10.74 -2.79 13.25
N VAL A 72 -10.85 -2.65 11.94
CA VAL A 72 -11.96 -1.94 11.31
C VAL A 72 -12.76 -2.92 10.45
N SER A 73 -13.72 -3.61 11.07
CA SER A 73 -14.66 -4.46 10.32
C SER A 73 -15.53 -3.62 9.37
N LEU A 74 -16.01 -4.21 8.28
CA LEU A 74 -16.90 -3.51 7.33
C LEU A 74 -18.16 -2.94 8.00
N LYS A 75 -18.72 -3.65 8.98
CA LYS A 75 -19.89 -3.17 9.75
C LYS A 75 -19.55 -1.92 10.56
N LEU A 76 -18.38 -1.92 11.21
CA LEU A 76 -17.89 -0.75 11.92
C LEU A 76 -17.64 0.39 10.93
N ALA A 77 -16.94 0.17 9.83
CA ALA A 77 -16.67 1.21 8.84
C ALA A 77 -17.95 1.88 8.31
N LYS A 78 -18.99 1.09 7.97
CA LYS A 78 -20.29 1.62 7.56
C LYS A 78 -20.97 2.47 8.64
N ALA A 79 -20.86 2.06 9.91
CA ALA A 79 -21.37 2.84 11.03
C ALA A 79 -20.59 4.15 11.21
N LEU A 80 -19.27 4.15 11.03
CA LEU A 80 -18.45 5.36 11.09
C LEU A 80 -18.82 6.34 9.96
N VAL A 81 -19.05 5.86 8.74
CA VAL A 81 -19.57 6.70 7.63
C VAL A 81 -20.91 7.34 7.98
N THR A 82 -21.82 6.56 8.56
CA THR A 82 -23.16 7.06 8.91
C THR A 82 -23.12 8.07 10.06
N ASN A 83 -22.23 7.87 11.04
CA ASN A 83 -22.31 8.55 12.34
C ASN A 83 -21.20 9.60 12.58
N LEU A 84 -20.08 9.54 11.87
CA LEU A 84 -18.88 10.37 12.12
C LEU A 84 -18.44 11.22 10.92
N ASP A 85 -19.38 11.61 10.03
CA ASP A 85 -19.12 12.52 8.91
C ASP A 85 -17.95 12.09 8.00
N PHE A 86 -17.74 10.78 7.82
CA PHE A 86 -16.87 10.29 6.75
C PHE A 86 -17.64 10.31 5.43
N ASN A 87 -16.97 10.70 4.35
CA ASN A 87 -17.54 10.76 3.02
C ASN A 87 -17.86 9.36 2.49
N ASP A 88 -16.95 8.40 2.69
CA ASP A 88 -17.07 7.04 2.20
C ASP A 88 -16.21 6.05 3.01
N LEU A 89 -16.24 4.78 2.61
CA LEU A 89 -15.43 3.73 3.21
C LEU A 89 -13.92 3.96 2.97
N ASN A 90 -13.54 4.59 1.86
CA ASN A 90 -12.14 4.85 1.53
C ASN A 90 -11.51 5.86 2.47
N GLU A 91 -12.25 6.90 2.83
CA GLU A 91 -11.82 7.82 3.85
C GLU A 91 -11.67 7.11 5.20
N VAL A 92 -12.53 6.15 5.57
CA VAL A 92 -12.37 5.40 6.82
C VAL A 92 -11.10 4.56 6.81
N TYR A 93 -10.89 3.73 5.78
CA TYR A 93 -9.77 2.77 5.74
C TYR A 93 -8.43 3.45 5.41
N TRP A 94 -8.41 4.32 4.42
CA TRP A 94 -7.19 4.83 3.78
C TRP A 94 -7.02 6.34 3.96
N GLY A 95 -8.11 7.11 3.98
CA GLY A 95 -8.05 8.57 4.16
C GLY A 95 -7.38 9.24 2.97
N ASN A 96 -6.31 9.98 3.20
CA ASN A 96 -5.49 10.56 2.14
C ASN A 96 -4.14 9.81 2.06
N PRO A 97 -3.98 8.86 1.12
CA PRO A 97 -2.75 8.08 0.95
C PRO A 97 -1.48 8.91 0.81
N LYS A 98 -1.59 10.10 0.20
CA LYS A 98 -0.45 10.98 -0.05
C LYS A 98 0.28 11.41 1.23
N ILE A 99 -0.43 11.48 2.36
CA ILE A 99 0.12 11.96 3.63
C ILE A 99 1.12 10.97 4.23
N TYR A 100 0.91 9.67 4.04
CA TYR A 100 1.73 8.62 4.65
C TYR A 100 2.44 7.73 3.63
N PHE A 101 2.37 8.07 2.34
CA PHE A 101 2.90 7.24 1.26
C PHE A 101 4.41 7.01 1.38
N LYS A 102 5.20 8.05 1.70
CA LYS A 102 6.65 7.91 1.92
C LYS A 102 6.94 6.93 3.07
N ASP A 103 6.29 7.10 4.21
CA ASP A 103 6.45 6.21 5.37
C ASP A 103 6.06 4.77 5.03
N PHE A 104 5.00 4.60 4.23
CA PHE A 104 4.57 3.30 3.72
C PHE A 104 5.64 2.68 2.83
N PHE A 105 6.16 3.42 1.85
CA PHE A 105 7.21 2.98 0.93
C PHE A 105 8.46 2.51 1.68
N VAL A 106 8.96 3.33 2.61
CA VAL A 106 10.15 3.02 3.42
C VAL A 106 9.90 1.80 4.29
N THR A 107 8.79 1.77 5.04
CA THR A 107 8.46 0.66 5.94
C THR A 107 8.33 -0.66 5.19
N LEU A 108 7.69 -0.63 4.02
CA LEU A 108 7.45 -1.82 3.21
C LEU A 108 8.76 -2.40 2.67
N LEU A 109 9.64 -1.57 2.11
CA LEU A 109 10.93 -2.04 1.59
C LEU A 109 11.81 -2.65 2.69
N LEU A 110 11.86 -2.03 3.87
CA LEU A 110 12.59 -2.57 5.03
C LEU A 110 12.02 -3.91 5.52
N GLU A 111 10.70 -4.09 5.48
CA GLU A 111 10.10 -5.38 5.83
C GLU A 111 10.37 -6.46 4.78
N MET A 112 10.34 -6.09 3.50
CA MET A 112 10.60 -7.00 2.39
C MET A 112 12.02 -7.58 2.42
N GLN A 113 13.00 -6.88 3.01
CA GLN A 113 14.39 -7.37 3.18
C GLN A 113 14.49 -8.73 3.89
N LYS A 114 13.48 -9.09 4.68
CA LYS A 114 13.42 -10.39 5.38
C LYS A 114 12.97 -11.54 4.48
N SER A 115 12.55 -11.26 3.25
CA SER A 115 12.18 -12.28 2.26
C SER A 115 13.43 -12.90 1.65
N GLU A 116 13.44 -14.22 1.49
CA GLU A 116 14.58 -14.96 0.92
C GLU A 116 14.96 -14.49 -0.49
N ASN A 117 14.00 -13.94 -1.25
CA ASN A 117 14.21 -13.51 -2.63
C ASN A 117 14.47 -11.99 -2.75
N TYR A 118 14.68 -11.28 -1.64
CA TYR A 118 14.79 -9.82 -1.68
C TYR A 118 15.94 -9.33 -2.56
N ILE A 119 17.13 -9.92 -2.41
CA ILE A 119 18.34 -9.54 -3.17
C ILE A 119 18.14 -9.78 -4.68
N ASP A 120 17.45 -10.86 -5.04
CA ASP A 120 17.18 -11.23 -6.44
C ASP A 120 16.33 -10.18 -7.16
N TYR A 121 15.52 -9.41 -6.42
CA TYR A 121 14.69 -8.36 -7.01
C TYR A 121 15.46 -7.10 -7.37
N PHE A 122 16.60 -6.85 -6.72
CA PHE A 122 17.24 -5.54 -6.75
C PHE A 122 18.66 -5.52 -7.33
N TRP A 123 19.26 -6.66 -7.71
CA TRP A 123 20.55 -6.73 -8.44
C TRP A 123 21.59 -5.67 -8.01
N ASP A 124 21.93 -5.64 -6.72
CA ASP A 124 22.87 -4.69 -6.09
C ASP A 124 22.41 -3.23 -5.92
N ILE A 125 21.13 -2.89 -6.17
CA ILE A 125 20.57 -1.59 -5.74
C ILE A 125 20.60 -1.57 -4.20
N PRO A 126 21.28 -0.59 -3.57
CA PRO A 126 21.41 -0.53 -2.12
C PRO A 126 20.08 -0.04 -1.53
N LEU A 127 19.10 -0.92 -1.31
CA LEU A 127 17.88 -0.58 -0.55
C LEU A 127 17.91 -1.27 0.81
N SER A 128 19.08 -1.30 1.44
CA SER A 128 19.35 -2.11 2.63
C SER A 128 19.16 -1.35 3.94
N THR A 129 19.23 -0.02 3.92
CA THR A 129 19.05 0.83 5.11
C THR A 129 17.98 1.91 4.88
N ASP A 130 17.48 2.49 5.97
CA ASP A 130 16.57 3.64 5.94
C ASP A 130 17.15 4.78 5.09
N GLU A 131 18.45 5.08 5.28
CA GLU A 131 19.16 6.14 4.55
C GLU A 131 19.25 5.85 3.05
N ASP A 132 19.52 4.60 2.67
CA ASP A 132 19.58 4.28 1.25
C ASP A 132 18.20 4.38 0.58
N ILE A 133 17.15 3.92 1.26
CA ILE A 133 15.78 3.99 0.74
C ILE A 133 15.32 5.44 0.65
N GLU A 134 15.65 6.28 1.63
CA GLU A 134 15.36 7.71 1.58
C GLU A 134 16.11 8.40 0.44
N THR A 135 17.38 8.05 0.23
CA THR A 135 18.19 8.57 -0.88
C THR A 135 17.59 8.15 -2.23
N PHE A 136 17.17 6.89 -2.36
CA PHE A 136 16.46 6.41 -3.55
C PHE A 136 15.17 7.20 -3.78
N TYR A 137 14.36 7.37 -2.74
CA TYR A 137 13.11 8.13 -2.83
C TYR A 137 13.32 9.56 -3.31
N GLN A 138 14.37 10.23 -2.82
CA GLN A 138 14.71 11.60 -3.24
C GLN A 138 15.20 11.66 -4.68
N ASN A 139 16.03 10.70 -5.11
CA ASN A 139 16.59 10.68 -6.46
C ASN A 139 15.52 10.46 -7.54
N PHE A 140 14.43 9.77 -7.19
CA PHE A 140 13.32 9.45 -8.09
C PHE A 140 11.99 10.06 -7.63
N GLU A 141 12.05 11.18 -6.92
CA GLU A 141 10.85 11.79 -6.31
C GLU A 141 9.80 12.14 -7.38
N ASP A 142 10.24 12.64 -8.52
CA ASP A 142 9.35 13.01 -9.63
C ASP A 142 8.62 11.79 -10.19
N GLU A 143 9.31 10.67 -10.45
CA GLU A 143 8.71 9.43 -10.94
C GLU A 143 7.80 8.77 -9.88
N ILE A 144 8.18 8.88 -8.61
CA ILE A 144 7.44 8.27 -7.49
C ILE A 144 6.14 9.03 -7.19
N LEU A 145 6.17 10.37 -7.27
CA LEU A 145 5.07 11.23 -6.83
C LEU A 145 4.19 11.78 -7.96
N SER A 146 4.73 11.94 -9.16
CA SER A 146 4.07 12.68 -10.23
C SER A 146 3.95 11.84 -11.49
N ASP A 147 2.73 11.79 -12.04
CA ASP A 147 2.50 11.14 -13.32
C ASP A 147 3.28 11.89 -14.41
N GLY A 148 4.20 11.19 -15.03
CA GLY A 148 5.03 11.74 -16.10
C GLY A 148 4.54 11.32 -17.48
N GLU A 149 5.24 11.79 -18.52
CA GLU A 149 5.00 11.33 -19.89
C GLU A 149 5.21 9.81 -20.04
N ARG A 150 5.97 9.19 -19.14
CA ARG A 150 6.33 7.77 -19.17
C ARG A 150 5.25 6.85 -18.59
N GLY A 151 4.36 7.32 -17.72
CA GLY A 151 3.27 6.51 -17.16
C GLY A 151 2.75 7.05 -15.83
N GLN A 152 1.89 6.26 -15.19
CA GLN A 152 1.45 6.53 -13.82
C GLN A 152 2.64 6.45 -12.85
N SER A 153 2.65 7.36 -11.88
CA SER A 153 3.57 7.35 -10.75
C SER A 153 3.25 6.21 -9.78
N LEU A 154 4.22 5.84 -8.94
CA LEU A 154 4.00 4.84 -7.91
C LEU A 154 2.93 5.28 -6.89
N LEU A 155 2.84 6.58 -6.61
CA LEU A 155 1.78 7.15 -5.78
C LEU A 155 0.39 6.95 -6.41
N SER A 156 0.24 7.20 -7.71
CA SER A 156 -1.02 6.96 -8.41
C SER A 156 -1.41 5.47 -8.36
N CYS A 157 -0.47 4.56 -8.63
CA CYS A 157 -0.71 3.13 -8.52
C CYS A 157 -1.08 2.71 -7.07
N PHE A 158 -0.48 3.35 -6.07
CA PHE A 158 -0.83 3.11 -4.67
C PHE A 158 -2.24 3.61 -4.32
N ILE A 159 -2.67 4.74 -4.88
CA ILE A 159 -4.04 5.24 -4.73
C ILE A 159 -5.02 4.23 -5.36
N ASP A 160 -4.76 3.77 -6.58
CA ASP A 160 -5.60 2.78 -7.26
C ASP A 160 -5.69 1.47 -6.44
N PHE A 161 -4.56 1.04 -5.85
CA PHE A 161 -4.51 -0.08 -4.92
C PHE A 161 -5.44 0.11 -3.70
N THR A 162 -5.55 1.31 -3.13
CA THR A 162 -6.48 1.57 -2.00
C THR A 162 -7.94 1.37 -2.40
N TYR A 163 -8.28 1.67 -3.66
CA TYR A 163 -9.60 1.44 -4.26
C TYR A 163 -9.77 0.02 -4.80
N ASN A 164 -8.85 -0.90 -4.47
CA ASN A 164 -8.87 -2.29 -4.92
C ASN A 164 -8.86 -2.42 -6.45
N ILE A 165 -8.27 -1.44 -7.13
CA ILE A 165 -7.99 -1.48 -8.55
C ILE A 165 -6.59 -2.07 -8.68
N HIS A 166 -6.48 -3.20 -9.38
CA HIS A 166 -5.19 -3.82 -9.67
C HIS A 166 -4.94 -3.73 -11.19
N GLU A 167 -3.82 -3.16 -11.57
CA GLU A 167 -3.29 -3.34 -12.92
C GLU A 167 -2.36 -4.56 -12.87
N SER A 168 -2.69 -5.62 -13.61
CA SER A 168 -1.79 -6.76 -13.77
C SER A 168 -0.96 -6.55 -15.04
N MET A 169 0.36 -6.67 -14.95
CA MET A 169 1.21 -6.74 -16.12
C MET A 169 1.23 -8.18 -16.64
N GLU A 170 0.43 -8.47 -17.68
CA GLU A 170 0.60 -9.74 -18.40
C GLU A 170 1.64 -9.59 -19.52
N PRO A 171 2.59 -10.53 -19.65
CA PRO A 171 3.46 -10.59 -20.81
C PRO A 171 2.65 -10.98 -22.05
N VAL A 172 2.64 -10.12 -23.06
CA VAL A 172 2.04 -10.39 -24.38
C VAL A 172 3.17 -10.51 -25.40
N GLY A 173 3.74 -11.71 -25.51
CA GLY A 173 4.95 -11.95 -26.30
C GLY A 173 6.20 -11.41 -25.58
N ASP A 174 7.05 -10.67 -26.29
CA ASP A 174 8.26 -10.02 -25.72
C ASP A 174 7.98 -8.63 -25.10
N ILE A 175 6.72 -8.29 -24.82
CA ILE A 175 6.28 -6.97 -24.36
C ILE A 175 5.34 -7.12 -23.17
N PHE A 176 5.53 -6.33 -22.11
CA PHE A 176 4.58 -6.23 -20.99
C PHE A 176 3.43 -5.28 -21.36
N LYS A 177 2.18 -5.73 -21.21
CA LYS A 177 0.99 -4.86 -21.36
C LYS A 177 0.35 -4.64 -19.99
N LEU A 178 0.12 -3.37 -19.63
CA LEU A 178 -0.74 -2.99 -18.51
C LEU A 178 -2.20 -3.20 -18.94
N GLN A 179 -2.91 -4.09 -18.25
CA GLN A 179 -4.37 -4.19 -18.35
C GLN A 179 -5.00 -3.99 -16.97
N ASN A 180 -6.11 -3.24 -16.95
CA ASN A 180 -6.94 -3.06 -15.77
C ASN A 180 -7.67 -4.39 -15.49
N MET A 181 -7.15 -5.22 -14.59
CA MET A 181 -7.81 -6.45 -14.15
C MET A 181 -8.33 -6.29 -12.72
N LYS A 182 -9.65 -6.30 -12.56
CA LYS A 182 -10.23 -6.54 -11.24
C LYS A 182 -9.82 -7.93 -10.78
N VAL A 183 -9.26 -8.05 -9.57
CA VAL A 183 -8.92 -9.33 -8.96
C VAL A 183 -10.14 -10.24 -8.98
N ASP A 184 -9.94 -11.51 -9.38
CA ASP A 184 -10.95 -12.54 -9.21
C ASP A 184 -11.06 -12.89 -7.71
N GLU A 185 -11.91 -12.13 -7.02
CA GLU A 185 -12.21 -12.28 -5.60
C GLU A 185 -13.14 -13.46 -5.28
N SER A 186 -13.46 -14.30 -6.27
CA SER A 186 -14.44 -15.39 -6.13
C SER A 186 -14.16 -16.36 -4.98
N ASN A 187 -12.91 -16.46 -4.53
CA ASN A 187 -12.49 -17.32 -3.42
C ASN A 187 -12.34 -16.60 -2.06
N LEU A 188 -12.53 -15.28 -1.99
CA LEU A 188 -12.35 -14.48 -0.78
C LEU A 188 -13.70 -14.15 -0.14
N LYS A 189 -13.85 -14.45 1.17
CA LYS A 189 -15.08 -14.15 1.92
C LYS A 189 -15.09 -12.68 2.33
N ASN A 190 -16.24 -12.02 2.22
CA ASN A 190 -16.49 -10.64 2.69
C ASN A 190 -15.66 -9.55 2.00
N VAL A 191 -15.50 -9.60 0.68
CA VAL A 191 -14.83 -8.53 -0.04
C VAL A 191 -15.80 -7.41 -0.41
N SER A 192 -15.34 -6.17 -0.28
CA SER A 192 -15.99 -5.05 -0.95
C SER A 192 -15.36 -4.94 -2.33
N SER A 193 -16.16 -5.09 -3.39
CA SER A 193 -15.68 -4.99 -4.78
C SER A 193 -15.15 -3.61 -5.17
N GLU A 194 -15.30 -2.63 -4.28
CA GLU A 194 -15.00 -1.21 -4.50
C GLU A 194 -13.85 -0.68 -3.63
N ILE A 195 -13.41 -1.44 -2.60
CA ILE A 195 -12.38 -0.96 -1.68
C ILE A 195 -11.65 -2.10 -0.97
N LEU A 196 -10.34 -1.94 -0.82
CA LEU A 196 -9.51 -2.87 -0.09
C LEU A 196 -9.73 -2.72 1.42
N THR A 197 -10.28 -3.75 2.04
CA THR A 197 -10.45 -3.80 3.50
C THR A 197 -9.23 -4.38 4.20
N PHE A 198 -9.12 -4.13 5.51
CA PHE A 198 -8.05 -4.66 6.35
C PHE A 198 -8.04 -6.20 6.46
N GLU A 199 -9.14 -6.87 6.13
CA GLU A 199 -9.20 -8.34 6.12
C GLU A 199 -8.35 -8.94 4.99
N ASN A 200 -8.28 -8.25 3.85
CA ASN A 200 -7.58 -8.73 2.66
C ASN A 200 -6.23 -8.03 2.43
N LEU A 201 -5.88 -7.07 3.30
CA LEU A 201 -4.69 -6.24 3.15
C LEU A 201 -3.39 -7.07 2.98
N PRO A 202 -3.08 -8.09 3.80
CA PRO A 202 -1.83 -8.83 3.65
C PRO A 202 -1.69 -9.51 2.28
N SER A 203 -2.75 -10.14 1.77
CA SER A 203 -2.72 -10.80 0.45
C SER A 203 -2.69 -9.81 -0.70
N SER A 204 -3.30 -8.63 -0.53
CA SER A 204 -3.29 -7.59 -1.55
C SER A 204 -1.93 -6.88 -1.60
N LEU A 205 -1.25 -6.75 -0.45
CA LEU A 205 0.13 -6.26 -0.40
C LEU A 205 1.08 -7.17 -1.20
N ASP A 206 0.96 -8.50 -1.10
CA ASP A 206 1.76 -9.42 -1.93
C ASP A 206 1.62 -9.12 -3.43
N VAL A 207 0.39 -8.84 -3.88
CA VAL A 207 0.09 -8.50 -5.28
C VAL A 207 0.67 -7.14 -5.63
N PHE A 208 0.41 -6.11 -4.83
CA PHE A 208 0.98 -4.77 -5.03
C PHE A 208 2.50 -4.81 -5.15
N ILE A 209 3.16 -5.58 -4.29
CA ILE A 209 4.62 -5.71 -4.28
C ILE A 209 5.11 -6.32 -5.60
N LYS A 210 4.56 -7.47 -5.99
CA LYS A 210 5.03 -8.24 -7.14
C LYS A 210 4.72 -7.59 -8.47
N GLU A 211 3.52 -7.02 -8.60
CA GLU A 211 2.99 -6.55 -9.87
C GLU A 211 3.27 -5.05 -10.10
N ILE A 212 3.49 -4.28 -9.02
CA ILE A 212 3.62 -2.81 -9.11
C ILE A 212 4.95 -2.35 -8.54
N LEU A 213 5.20 -2.55 -7.25
CA LEU A 213 6.37 -1.96 -6.58
C LEU A 213 7.71 -2.45 -7.16
N LEU A 214 7.87 -3.77 -7.29
CA LEU A 214 9.12 -4.37 -7.77
C LEU A 214 9.39 -4.00 -9.24
N PRO A 215 8.44 -4.14 -10.19
CA PRO A 215 8.63 -3.68 -11.56
C PRO A 215 8.91 -2.18 -11.65
N PHE A 216 8.26 -1.36 -10.80
CA PHE A 216 8.50 0.08 -10.78
C PHE A 216 9.95 0.39 -10.39
N ILE A 217 10.42 -0.13 -9.24
CA ILE A 217 11.79 0.08 -8.77
C ILE A 217 12.80 -0.47 -9.78
N TRP A 218 12.52 -1.63 -10.36
CA TRP A 218 13.34 -2.21 -11.42
C TRP A 218 13.47 -1.23 -12.59
N ASN A 219 12.37 -0.73 -13.13
CA ASN A 219 12.40 0.14 -14.30
C ASN A 219 13.18 1.44 -14.06
N ILE A 220 12.96 2.13 -12.94
CA ILE A 220 13.63 3.42 -12.68
C ILE A 220 15.06 3.23 -12.15
N GLY A 221 15.29 2.21 -11.31
CA GLY A 221 16.58 1.96 -10.67
C GLY A 221 17.57 1.30 -11.61
N PHE A 222 17.11 0.41 -12.51
CA PHE A 222 17.96 -0.25 -13.50
C PHE A 222 18.35 0.70 -14.64
N ASP A 223 17.50 1.66 -15.02
CA ASP A 223 17.86 2.70 -16.00
C ASP A 223 19.05 3.54 -15.50
N ASP A 224 19.02 4.02 -14.24
CA ASP A 224 20.15 4.79 -13.66
C ASP A 224 21.38 3.90 -13.39
N PHE A 225 21.19 2.65 -12.97
CA PHE A 225 22.29 1.68 -12.83
C PHE A 225 22.98 1.41 -14.16
N ASN A 226 22.22 1.21 -15.25
CA ASN A 226 22.78 1.05 -16.59
C ASN A 226 23.43 2.34 -17.09
N GLU A 227 22.89 3.52 -16.82
CA GLU A 227 23.53 4.77 -17.19
C GLU A 227 24.86 4.97 -16.45
N ARG A 228 24.92 4.64 -15.15
CA ARG A 228 26.17 4.67 -14.37
C ARG A 228 27.16 3.61 -14.85
N LEU A 229 26.71 2.39 -15.14
CA LEU A 229 27.54 1.35 -15.74
C LEU A 229 27.99 1.73 -17.15
N GLU A 230 27.19 2.40 -17.97
CA GLU A 230 27.59 2.90 -19.30
C GLU A 230 28.63 4.03 -19.18
N GLN A 231 28.51 4.89 -18.16
CA GLN A 231 29.51 5.91 -17.84
C GLN A 231 30.83 5.29 -17.34
N GLU A 232 30.76 4.22 -16.53
CA GLU A 232 31.94 3.46 -16.09
C GLU A 232 32.52 2.56 -17.22
N ALA A 233 31.66 1.98 -18.06
CA ALA A 233 31.96 1.14 -19.22
C ALA A 233 32.26 1.93 -20.50
N GLY A 234 32.33 3.27 -20.41
CA GLY A 234 33.15 4.08 -21.32
C GLY A 234 34.63 3.64 -21.36
N LYS A 235 35.02 2.68 -20.51
CA LYS A 235 36.26 1.87 -20.57
C LYS A 235 36.11 0.49 -21.24
N GLY A 236 35.06 0.30 -22.04
CA GLY A 236 34.92 -0.79 -23.00
C GLY A 236 34.20 -2.02 -22.47
N HIS A 237 32.88 -2.08 -22.62
CA HIS A 237 32.16 -3.28 -23.05
C HIS A 237 30.76 -2.93 -23.58
N ASP A 238 30.35 -3.61 -24.65
CA ASP A 238 29.10 -3.40 -25.38
C ASP A 238 27.95 -4.16 -24.70
N ILE A 239 27.05 -3.44 -24.02
CA ILE A 239 25.86 -4.01 -23.38
C ILE A 239 24.66 -3.74 -24.29
N ARG A 240 24.00 -4.82 -24.74
CA ARG A 240 22.83 -4.75 -25.62
C ARG A 240 21.62 -4.19 -24.87
N LYS A 241 21.22 -2.96 -25.19
CA LYS A 241 19.99 -2.32 -24.72
C LYS A 241 18.74 -3.13 -25.09
N ILE A 242 17.92 -3.50 -24.11
CA ILE A 242 16.53 -3.93 -24.37
C ILE A 242 15.71 -2.65 -24.54
N LYS A 243 15.15 -2.45 -25.74
CA LYS A 243 14.31 -1.28 -26.04
C LYS A 243 12.86 -1.55 -25.63
N ILE A 244 12.36 -0.84 -24.63
CA ILE A 244 10.92 -0.74 -24.37
C ILE A 244 10.36 0.41 -25.20
N LYS A 245 9.36 0.11 -26.05
CA LYS A 245 8.74 1.09 -26.95
C LYS A 245 7.31 1.33 -26.50
N LYS A 246 7.00 2.56 -26.08
CA LYS A 246 5.62 3.02 -25.83
C LYS A 246 4.91 3.17 -27.18
N ILE A 247 3.79 2.47 -27.37
CA ILE A 247 2.91 2.69 -28.53
C ILE A 247 1.66 3.39 -28.02
N THR A 248 1.45 4.62 -28.49
CA THR A 248 0.19 5.34 -28.36
C THR A 248 -0.78 4.79 -29.39
N ASP A 249 -1.83 4.13 -28.95
CA ASP A 249 -2.91 3.70 -29.85
C ASP A 249 -3.75 4.91 -30.28
N LYS A 250 -4.04 4.95 -31.58
CA LYS A 250 -4.94 5.91 -32.27
C LYS A 250 -6.35 5.36 -32.34
#